data_AF-A0A0N4WML7-F1
#
_entry.id   AF-A0A0N4WML7-F1
#
_cell.length_a   1.000
_cell.length_b   1.000
_cell.length_c   1.000
_cell.angle_alpha   90.00
_cell.angle_beta   90.00
_cell.angle_gamma   90.00
#
_symmetry.space_group_name_H-M   'P 1'
#
loop_
_entity.id
_entity.type
_entity.pdbx_description
1 polymer ?
#
loop_
_entity_poly.entity_id
_entity_poly.type
_entity_poly.pdbx_seq_one_letter_code
_entity_poly.pdbx_strand_id
1 'polypeptide(L)'
;MELTPMSIFTAWLGVFSISFTLITMVLDWRRRGTADGFSSVNFVLPMLMTSCWLRHGYMTNDNTNITINTINIAFFIFYIAAFAYYQPKRVTCALPSHMYSSFQKRAISFGHTEYLPASFQYAMFLLIIQWLAFGLLTGNQYIAIANAAALIVNVVTISLYFIYPPLTWRVPIIGTGPQLKEKKKE
;
A
#
# COMPACT_ATOMS: atom_id res chain seq x y z
N MET A 1 -30.82 -10.70 -0.61
CA MET A 1 -29.46 -11.25 -0.71
C MET A 1 -29.28 -12.19 0.47
N GLU A 2 -29.12 -13.48 0.23
CA GLU A 2 -28.92 -14.42 1.34
C GLU A 2 -27.54 -14.19 1.97
N LEU A 3 -27.48 -14.19 3.30
CA LEU A 3 -26.26 -13.95 4.06
C LEU A 3 -25.45 -15.25 4.13
N THR A 4 -24.75 -15.60 3.05
CA THR A 4 -23.88 -16.76 3.00
C THR A 4 -22.51 -16.45 3.64
N PRO A 5 -21.79 -17.44 4.17
CA PRO A 5 -20.44 -17.23 4.69
C PRO A 5 -19.50 -16.57 3.66
N MET A 6 -19.65 -16.91 2.38
CA MET A 6 -18.88 -16.30 1.30
C MET A 6 -19.24 -14.83 1.06
N SER A 7 -20.51 -14.43 1.16
CA SER A 7 -20.88 -13.02 1.00
C SER A 7 -20.38 -12.17 2.18
N ILE A 8 -20.41 -12.72 3.40
CA ILE A 8 -19.83 -12.08 4.60
C ILE A 8 -18.32 -11.92 4.42
N PHE A 9 -17.61 -12.97 4.01
CA PHE A 9 -16.16 -12.92 3.79
C PHE A 9 -15.78 -11.91 2.69
N THR A 10 -16.57 -11.84 1.63
CA THR A 10 -16.41 -10.87 0.53
C THR A 10 -16.59 -9.43 1.02
N ALA A 11 -17.65 -9.18 1.81
CA ALA A 11 -17.90 -7.86 2.38
C ALA A 11 -16.77 -7.45 3.35
N TRP A 12 -16.31 -8.40 4.17
CA TRP A 12 -15.17 -8.20 5.06
C TRP A 12 -13.89 -7.84 4.28
N LEU A 13 -13.59 -8.55 3.19
CA LEU A 13 -12.44 -8.25 2.33
C LEU A 13 -12.48 -6.82 1.78
N GLY A 14 -13.66 -6.36 1.35
CA GLY A 14 -13.85 -4.97 0.91
C GLY A 14 -13.58 -3.97 2.04
N VAL A 15 -14.20 -4.17 3.21
CA VAL A 15 -14.02 -3.30 4.39
C VAL A 15 -12.56 -3.26 4.83
N PHE A 16 -11.90 -4.41 4.93
CA PHE A 16 -10.51 -4.52 5.37
C PHE A 16 -9.54 -3.82 4.40
N SER A 17 -9.77 -3.95 3.09
CA SER A 17 -8.98 -3.28 2.03
C SER A 17 -9.03 -1.75 2.16
N ILE A 18 -10.19 -1.20 2.54
CA ILE A 18 -10.41 0.25 2.67
C ILE A 18 -9.91 0.77 4.03
N SER A 19 -10.05 -0.03 5.09
CA SER A 19 -9.81 0.39 6.47
C SER A 19 -8.33 0.50 6.83
N PHE A 20 -7.46 -0.35 6.24
CA PHE A 20 -6.08 -0.48 6.74
C PHE A 20 -5.12 0.61 6.23
N THR A 21 -5.42 1.26 5.11
CA THR A 21 -4.42 2.12 4.44
C THR A 21 -4.80 3.59 4.35
N LEU A 22 -6.09 3.95 4.38
CA LEU A 22 -6.50 5.24 3.82
C LEU A 22 -7.20 6.18 4.83
N ILE A 23 -8.00 5.67 5.77
CA ILE A 23 -8.66 6.51 6.79
C ILE A 23 -7.62 7.12 7.74
N THR A 24 -6.64 6.33 8.16
CA THR A 24 -5.55 6.78 9.04
C THR A 24 -4.71 7.88 8.42
N MET A 25 -4.49 7.83 7.09
CA MET A 25 -3.75 8.87 6.35
C MET A 25 -4.49 10.20 6.29
N VAL A 26 -5.78 10.20 5.96
CA VAL A 26 -6.56 11.46 5.89
C VAL A 26 -6.70 12.09 7.28
N LEU A 27 -6.84 11.27 8.32
CA LEU A 27 -6.83 11.76 9.70
C LEU A 27 -5.47 12.35 10.09
N ASP A 28 -4.36 11.76 9.63
CA ASP A 28 -3.02 12.32 9.84
C ASP A 28 -2.87 13.67 9.13
N TRP A 29 -3.29 13.78 7.86
CA TRP A 29 -3.25 15.06 7.13
C TRP A 29 -4.12 16.13 7.78
N ARG A 30 -5.30 15.73 8.30
CA ARG A 30 -6.17 16.64 9.05
C ARG A 30 -5.48 17.13 10.33
N ARG A 31 -4.82 16.25 11.07
CA ARG A 31 -4.07 16.61 12.30
C ARG A 31 -2.88 17.52 11.99
N ARG A 32 -2.17 17.24 10.91
CA ARG A 32 -0.97 17.99 10.48
C ARG A 32 -1.30 19.27 9.73
N GLY A 33 -2.51 19.40 9.19
CA GLY A 33 -2.91 20.47 8.29
C GLY A 33 -2.28 20.42 6.89
N THR A 34 -1.52 19.36 6.57
CA THR A 34 -0.80 19.23 5.29
C THR A 34 -0.52 17.77 4.96
N ALA A 35 -0.50 17.46 3.66
CA ALA A 35 -0.09 16.17 3.10
C ALA A 35 1.38 16.17 2.61
N ASP A 36 2.20 17.12 3.08
CA ASP A 36 3.62 17.21 2.71
C ASP A 36 4.42 15.95 3.11
N GLY A 37 5.35 15.55 2.25
CA GLY A 37 6.15 14.32 2.40
C GLY A 37 5.44 13.03 1.96
N PHE A 38 4.15 13.06 1.61
CA PHE A 38 3.46 11.91 1.02
C PHE A 38 3.44 11.98 -0.51
N SER A 39 3.68 10.85 -1.17
CA SER A 39 3.61 10.74 -2.62
C SER A 39 2.19 10.44 -3.10
N SER A 40 1.75 11.12 -4.16
CA SER A 40 0.48 10.85 -4.84
C SER A 40 0.43 9.47 -5.50
N VAL A 41 1.59 8.88 -5.77
CA VAL A 41 1.75 7.56 -6.40
C VAL A 41 1.01 6.47 -5.62
N ASN A 42 0.95 6.60 -4.29
CA ASN A 42 0.25 5.67 -3.39
C ASN A 42 -1.28 5.64 -3.60
N PHE A 43 -1.85 6.61 -4.33
CA PHE A 43 -3.29 6.68 -4.60
C PHE A 43 -3.58 6.47 -6.10
N VAL A 44 -2.73 7.02 -6.96
CA VAL A 44 -2.92 6.94 -8.42
C VAL A 44 -2.70 5.52 -8.94
N LEU A 45 -1.64 4.84 -8.53
CA LEU A 45 -1.36 3.47 -9.02
C LEU A 45 -2.43 2.47 -8.58
N PRO A 46 -2.88 2.43 -7.31
CA PRO A 46 -3.99 1.57 -6.92
C PRO A 46 -5.29 1.89 -7.66
N MET A 47 -5.61 3.16 -7.90
CA MET A 47 -6.79 3.55 -8.67
C MET A 47 -6.75 2.98 -10.10
N LEU A 48 -5.61 3.09 -10.78
CA LEU A 48 -5.41 2.49 -12.11
C LEU A 48 -5.59 0.97 -12.05
N MET A 49 -4.98 0.31 -11.06
CA MET A 49 -5.10 -1.14 -10.88
C MET A 49 -6.55 -1.58 -10.65
N THR A 50 -7.30 -0.88 -9.78
CA THR A 50 -8.72 -1.18 -9.53
C THR A 50 -9.60 -0.91 -10.76
N SER A 51 -9.22 0.04 -11.61
CA SER A 51 -9.92 0.30 -12.87
C SER A 51 -9.73 -0.86 -13.86
N CYS A 52 -8.53 -1.44 -13.93
CA CYS A 52 -8.27 -2.64 -14.71
C CYS A 52 -9.08 -3.84 -14.21
N TRP A 53 -9.14 -4.05 -12.88
CA TRP A 53 -9.93 -5.11 -12.28
C TRP A 53 -11.44 -4.94 -12.48
N LEU A 54 -11.94 -3.69 -12.41
CA LEU A 54 -13.34 -3.41 -12.71
C LEU A 54 -13.68 -3.79 -14.17
N ARG A 55 -12.82 -3.40 -15.12
CA ARG A 55 -12.99 -3.80 -16.53
C ARG A 55 -12.98 -5.32 -16.69
N HIS A 56 -12.07 -6.02 -16.01
CA HIS A 56 -12.03 -7.48 -15.99
C HIS A 56 -13.33 -8.09 -15.44
N GLY A 57 -13.88 -7.54 -14.35
CA GLY A 57 -15.15 -7.97 -13.78
C GLY A 57 -16.30 -7.89 -14.79
N TYR A 58 -16.39 -6.79 -15.55
CA TYR A 58 -17.37 -6.67 -16.63
C TYR A 58 -17.16 -7.68 -17.77
N MET A 59 -15.90 -7.97 -18.12
CA MET A 59 -15.59 -8.95 -19.18
C MET A 59 -15.89 -10.39 -18.76
N THR A 60 -15.85 -10.69 -17.46
CA THR A 60 -16.07 -12.03 -16.90
C THR A 60 -17.45 -12.22 -16.29
N ASN A 61 -18.31 -11.20 -16.32
CA ASN A 61 -19.62 -11.17 -15.63
C ASN A 61 -19.53 -11.53 -14.14
N ASP A 62 -18.41 -11.17 -13.49
CA ASP A 62 -18.19 -11.39 -12.06
C ASP A 62 -18.73 -10.21 -11.25
N ASN A 63 -19.99 -10.33 -10.82
CA ASN A 63 -20.68 -9.31 -10.02
C ASN A 63 -19.93 -8.94 -8.72
N THR A 64 -19.19 -9.89 -8.14
CA THR A 64 -18.42 -9.65 -6.92
C THR A 64 -17.25 -8.73 -7.21
N ASN A 65 -16.50 -9.03 -8.26
CA ASN A 65 -15.35 -8.23 -8.70
C ASN A 65 -15.78 -6.81 -9.11
N ILE A 66 -16.90 -6.71 -9.84
CA ILE A 66 -17.50 -5.41 -10.21
C ILE A 66 -17.85 -4.61 -8.97
N THR A 67 -18.55 -5.20 -8.00
CA THR A 67 -19.01 -4.51 -6.79
C THR A 67 -17.82 -4.01 -5.96
N ILE A 68 -16.84 -4.87 -5.69
CA ILE A 68 -15.68 -4.51 -4.86
C ILE A 68 -14.88 -3.38 -5.52
N ASN A 69 -14.56 -3.50 -6.82
CA ASN A 69 -13.72 -2.50 -7.48
C ASN A 69 -14.44 -1.18 -7.72
N THR A 70 -15.77 -1.19 -7.91
CA THR A 70 -16.57 0.04 -7.99
C THR A 70 -16.52 0.80 -6.66
N ILE A 71 -16.69 0.10 -5.53
CA ILE A 71 -16.57 0.71 -4.21
C ILE A 71 -15.16 1.25 -4.00
N ASN A 72 -14.12 0.48 -4.31
CA ASN A 72 -12.72 0.91 -4.17
C ASN A 72 -12.41 2.18 -4.98
N ILE A 73 -12.91 2.29 -6.21
CA ILE A 73 -12.75 3.49 -7.04
C ILE A 73 -13.40 4.70 -6.38
N ALA A 74 -14.62 4.58 -5.85
CA ALA A 74 -15.29 5.68 -5.15
C ALA A 74 -14.46 6.18 -3.95
N PHE A 75 -13.87 5.26 -3.18
CA PHE A 75 -12.94 5.62 -2.11
C PHE A 75 -11.68 6.29 -2.64
N PHE A 76 -11.01 5.73 -3.66
CA PHE A 76 -9.80 6.35 -4.23
C PHE A 76 -10.05 7.76 -4.78
N ILE A 77 -11.20 8.02 -5.39
CA ILE A 77 -11.60 9.36 -5.83
C ILE A 77 -11.67 10.31 -4.62
N PHE A 78 -12.34 9.90 -3.55
CA PHE A 78 -12.40 10.68 -2.32
C PHE A 78 -11.00 10.96 -1.75
N TYR A 79 -10.12 9.96 -1.73
CA TYR A 79 -8.76 10.11 -1.22
C TYR A 79 -7.88 11.02 -2.07
N ILE A 80 -7.99 10.93 -3.40
CA ILE A 80 -7.27 11.84 -4.31
C ILE A 80 -7.78 13.27 -4.11
N ALA A 81 -9.08 13.47 -3.93
CA ALA A 81 -9.64 14.78 -3.63
C ALA A 81 -9.13 15.34 -2.28
N ALA A 82 -9.14 14.52 -1.22
CA ALA A 82 -8.59 14.90 0.09
C ALA A 82 -7.09 15.21 0.00
N PHE A 83 -6.31 14.37 -0.69
CA PHE A 83 -4.90 14.59 -0.90
C PHE A 83 -4.66 15.91 -1.65
N ALA A 84 -5.40 16.16 -2.73
CA ALA A 84 -5.30 17.40 -3.49
C ALA A 84 -5.64 18.65 -2.64
N TYR A 85 -6.58 18.54 -1.70
CA TYR A 85 -6.92 19.61 -0.77
C TYR A 85 -5.80 19.91 0.23
N TYR A 86 -5.19 18.88 0.83
CA TYR A 86 -4.12 19.03 1.82
C TYR A 86 -2.73 19.18 1.21
N GLN A 87 -2.57 19.05 -0.12
CA GLN A 87 -1.30 19.28 -0.77
C GLN A 87 -0.91 20.75 -0.65
N PRO A 88 0.29 21.06 -0.09
CA PRO A 88 0.77 22.43 -0.07
C PRO A 88 0.86 22.93 -1.52
N LYS A 89 0.39 24.16 -1.78
CA LYS A 89 0.61 24.81 -3.08
C LYS A 89 2.10 24.72 -3.37
N ARG A 90 2.44 24.06 -4.47
CA ARG A 90 3.84 23.92 -4.90
C ARG A 90 4.31 25.32 -5.26
N VAL A 91 4.87 26.07 -4.32
CA VAL A 91 5.69 27.22 -4.67
C VAL A 91 6.85 26.58 -5.39
N THR A 92 6.91 26.77 -6.71
CA THR A 92 8.04 26.36 -7.53
C THR A 92 9.24 27.20 -7.11
N CYS A 93 9.79 26.95 -5.93
CA CYS A 93 11.21 27.09 -5.72
C CYS A 93 11.79 26.08 -6.70
N ALA A 94 12.36 26.56 -7.81
CA ALA A 94 13.18 25.73 -8.66
C ALA A 94 14.25 25.09 -7.76
N LEU A 95 13.97 23.88 -7.29
CA LEU A 95 14.93 23.07 -6.58
C LEU A 95 16.10 22.94 -7.56
N PRO A 96 17.31 23.39 -7.21
CA PRO A 96 18.45 23.27 -8.09
C PRO A 96 18.50 21.82 -8.58
N SER A 97 18.70 21.59 -9.88
CA SER A 97 18.78 20.25 -10.49
C SER A 97 19.68 19.28 -9.71
N HIS A 98 20.65 19.82 -8.96
CA HIS A 98 21.48 19.13 -7.98
C HIS A 98 20.71 18.41 -6.86
N MET A 99 19.64 19.00 -6.30
CA MET A 99 18.84 18.40 -5.22
C MET A 99 17.95 17.25 -5.72
N TYR A 100 17.42 17.36 -6.94
CA TYR A 100 16.75 16.23 -7.62
C TYR A 100 17.71 15.05 -7.84
N SER A 101 18.93 15.33 -8.28
CA SER A 101 19.97 14.29 -8.41
C SER A 101 20.33 13.66 -7.06
N SER A 102 20.21 14.42 -5.95
CA SER A 102 20.47 13.95 -4.60
C SER A 102 19.39 12.98 -4.14
N PHE A 103 18.11 13.24 -4.42
CA PHE A 103 17.00 12.33 -4.14
C PHE A 103 17.06 11.07 -4.98
N GLN A 104 17.37 11.17 -6.28
CA GLN A 104 17.56 10.00 -7.15
C GLN A 104 18.77 9.16 -6.72
N LYS A 105 19.89 9.78 -6.38
CA LYS A 105 21.08 9.08 -5.84
C LYS A 105 20.81 8.47 -4.45
N ARG A 106 20.01 9.13 -3.58
CA ARG A 106 19.58 8.56 -2.30
C ARG A 106 18.68 7.34 -2.50
N ALA A 107 17.68 7.45 -3.37
CA ALA A 107 16.76 6.37 -3.74
C ALA A 107 17.47 5.13 -4.29
N ILE A 108 18.57 5.32 -5.04
CA ILE A 108 19.36 4.24 -5.65
C ILE A 108 20.45 3.71 -4.69
N SER A 109 20.79 4.43 -3.61
CA SER A 109 21.87 4.11 -2.65
C SER A 109 21.36 3.60 -1.29
N PHE A 110 20.13 3.08 -1.20
CA PHE A 110 19.62 2.64 0.10
C PHE A 110 20.01 1.19 0.43
N GLY A 111 21.11 1.04 1.16
CA GLY A 111 21.47 -0.19 1.89
C GLY A 111 20.69 -0.36 3.21
N HIS A 112 19.47 0.19 3.29
CA HIS A 112 18.64 0.20 4.49
C HIS A 112 17.15 0.44 4.14
N THR A 113 16.23 -0.13 4.91
CA THR A 113 14.77 -0.07 4.68
C THR A 113 14.05 1.09 5.40
N GLU A 114 14.73 2.21 5.64
CA GLU A 114 14.23 3.33 6.46
C GLU A 114 12.85 3.87 6.04
N TYR A 115 12.60 3.94 4.73
CA TYR A 115 11.36 4.49 4.15
C TYR A 115 10.27 3.43 3.92
N LEU A 116 10.53 2.17 4.29
CA LEU A 116 9.59 1.08 4.14
C LEU A 116 8.98 0.74 5.51
N PRO A 117 7.76 1.20 5.81
CA PRO A 117 7.14 0.95 7.10
C PRO A 117 6.78 -0.54 7.25
N ALA A 118 7.40 -1.20 8.23
CA ALA A 118 7.18 -2.64 8.49
C ALA A 118 5.73 -2.99 8.83
N SER A 119 5.05 -2.16 9.61
CA SER A 119 3.63 -2.35 9.97
C SER A 119 2.73 -2.42 8.73
N PHE A 120 3.04 -1.64 7.69
CA PHE A 120 2.31 -1.69 6.42
C PHE A 120 2.58 -3.00 5.67
N GLN A 121 3.83 -3.48 5.66
CA GLN A 121 4.17 -4.76 5.02
C GLN A 121 3.47 -5.96 5.66
N TYR A 122 3.36 -5.99 6.99
CA TYR A 122 2.61 -7.04 7.70
C TYR A 122 1.11 -7.00 7.40
N ALA A 123 0.53 -5.81 7.31
CA ALA A 123 -0.86 -5.64 6.94
C ALA A 123 -1.13 -6.11 5.52
N MET A 124 -0.26 -5.75 4.58
CA MET A 124 -0.34 -6.21 3.19
C MET A 124 -0.20 -7.72 3.10
N PHE A 125 0.70 -8.34 3.88
CA PHE A 125 0.82 -9.80 3.96
C PHE A 125 -0.51 -10.46 4.32
N LEU A 126 -1.16 -10.00 5.40
CA LEU A 126 -2.46 -10.53 5.84
C LEU A 126 -3.57 -10.29 4.82
N LEU A 127 -3.58 -9.13 4.17
CA LEU A 127 -4.53 -8.79 3.12
C LEU A 127 -4.37 -9.73 1.90
N ILE A 128 -3.13 -9.91 1.43
CA ILE A 128 -2.81 -10.73 0.26
C ILE A 128 -3.19 -12.20 0.50
N ILE A 129 -2.94 -12.75 1.70
CA ILE A 129 -3.35 -14.12 2.03
C ILE A 129 -4.86 -14.28 1.95
N GLN A 130 -5.64 -13.32 2.46
CA GLN A 130 -7.10 -13.38 2.39
C GLN A 130 -7.60 -13.30 0.93
N TRP A 131 -6.99 -12.46 0.09
CA TRP A 131 -7.32 -12.37 -1.33
C TRP A 131 -6.90 -13.61 -2.13
N LEU A 132 -5.77 -14.23 -1.80
CA LEU A 132 -5.35 -15.51 -2.36
C LEU A 132 -6.35 -16.62 -1.99
N ALA A 133 -6.70 -16.71 -0.70
CA ALA A 133 -7.73 -17.64 -0.23
C ALA A 133 -9.06 -17.42 -0.94
N PHE A 134 -9.48 -16.16 -1.11
CA PHE A 134 -10.69 -15.81 -1.86
C PHE A 134 -10.63 -16.31 -3.31
N GLY A 135 -9.52 -16.08 -4.02
CA GLY A 135 -9.33 -16.58 -5.39
C GLY A 135 -9.40 -18.11 -5.48
N LEU A 136 -8.80 -18.82 -4.52
CA LEU A 136 -8.84 -20.28 -4.46
C LEU A 136 -10.26 -20.80 -4.14
N LEU A 137 -10.94 -20.22 -3.15
CA LEU A 137 -12.28 -20.64 -2.72
C LEU A 137 -13.37 -20.35 -3.76
N THR A 138 -13.21 -19.28 -4.54
CA THR A 138 -14.14 -18.92 -5.63
C THR A 138 -13.80 -19.59 -6.96
N GLY A 139 -12.67 -20.32 -7.04
CA GLY A 139 -12.17 -20.89 -8.28
C GLY A 139 -11.64 -19.85 -9.28
N ASN A 140 -11.48 -18.59 -8.88
CA ASN A 140 -10.99 -17.52 -9.74
C ASN A 140 -9.45 -17.54 -9.83
N GLN A 141 -8.94 -18.21 -10.88
CA GLN A 141 -7.50 -18.36 -11.11
C GLN A 141 -6.78 -17.02 -11.33
N TYR A 142 -7.44 -16.01 -11.91
CA TYR A 142 -6.83 -14.70 -12.13
C TYR A 142 -6.52 -14.01 -10.80
N ILE A 143 -7.48 -14.00 -9.88
CA ILE A 143 -7.29 -13.43 -8.53
C ILE A 143 -6.23 -14.24 -7.77
N ALA A 144 -6.27 -15.57 -7.85
CA ALA A 144 -5.30 -16.42 -7.16
C ALA A 144 -3.87 -16.18 -7.65
N ILE A 145 -3.63 -16.18 -8.97
CA ILE A 145 -2.29 -15.98 -9.55
C ILE A 145 -1.75 -14.58 -9.23
N ALA A 146 -2.58 -13.55 -9.37
CA ALA A 146 -2.17 -12.17 -9.07
C ALA A 146 -1.76 -12.01 -7.60
N ASN A 147 -2.52 -12.59 -6.67
CA ASN A 147 -2.21 -12.52 -5.24
C ASN A 147 -1.05 -13.43 -4.83
N ALA A 148 -0.85 -14.58 -5.49
CA ALA A 148 0.34 -15.40 -5.28
C ALA A 148 1.62 -14.65 -5.68
N ALA A 149 1.63 -13.95 -6.82
CA ALA A 149 2.75 -13.10 -7.22
C ALA A 149 2.98 -11.96 -6.22
N ALA A 150 1.91 -11.30 -5.75
CA ALA A 150 2.00 -10.26 -4.73
C ALA A 150 2.56 -10.80 -3.40
N LEU A 151 2.19 -12.02 -3.02
CA LEU A 151 2.67 -12.67 -1.81
C LEU A 151 4.18 -12.90 -1.87
N ILE A 152 4.70 -13.36 -3.02
CA ILE A 152 6.13 -13.55 -3.24
C ILE A 152 6.86 -12.22 -3.06
N VAL A 153 6.39 -11.16 -3.74
CA VAL A 153 7.00 -9.83 -3.62
C VAL A 153 6.98 -9.32 -2.18
N ASN A 154 5.87 -9.52 -1.46
CA ASN A 154 5.73 -9.09 -0.07
C ASN A 154 6.66 -9.87 0.87
N VAL A 155 6.80 -11.19 0.69
CA VAL A 155 7.76 -12.02 1.45
C VAL A 155 9.20 -11.58 1.20
N VAL A 156 9.58 -11.32 -0.05
CA VAL A 156 10.90 -10.75 -0.39
C VAL A 156 11.08 -9.39 0.26
N THR A 157 10.05 -8.56 0.25
CA THR A 157 10.09 -7.23 0.86
C THR A 157 10.28 -7.30 2.38
N ILE A 158 9.64 -8.26 3.05
CA ILE A 158 9.83 -8.51 4.48
C ILE A 158 11.23 -9.10 4.76
N SER A 159 11.75 -9.96 3.88
CA SER A 159 13.08 -10.54 4.07
C SER A 159 14.21 -9.50 3.97
N LEU A 160 14.00 -8.42 3.20
CA LEU A 160 14.93 -7.29 3.14
C LEU A 160 15.17 -6.61 4.50
N TYR A 161 14.23 -6.69 5.47
CA TYR A 161 14.46 -6.15 6.82
C TYR A 161 15.56 -6.86 7.60
N PHE A 162 15.90 -8.09 7.21
CA PHE A 162 17.02 -8.83 7.80
C PHE A 162 18.35 -8.49 7.12
N ILE A 163 18.33 -8.31 5.80
CA ILE A 163 19.53 -8.05 4.99
C ILE A 163 19.94 -6.57 5.10
N TYR A 164 18.96 -5.67 5.09
CA TYR A 164 19.13 -4.21 5.07
C TYR A 164 18.31 -3.54 6.18
N PRO A 165 18.65 -3.77 7.47
CA PRO A 165 17.87 -3.22 8.57
C PRO A 165 17.80 -1.68 8.55
N PRO A 166 16.75 -1.09 9.14
CA PRO A 166 16.56 0.35 9.20
C PRO A 166 17.67 1.06 10.00
N LEU A 167 17.86 2.35 9.73
CA LEU A 167 18.91 3.17 10.33
C LEU A 167 18.49 3.71 11.71
N THR A 168 17.26 4.22 11.83
CA THR A 168 16.85 5.01 13.01
C THR A 168 15.88 4.29 13.95
N TRP A 169 15.07 3.38 13.42
CA TRP A 169 14.04 2.65 14.18
C TRP A 169 14.34 1.15 14.24
N ARG A 170 13.61 0.42 15.10
CA ARG A 170 13.66 -1.05 15.17
C ARG A 170 12.43 -1.63 14.50
N VAL A 171 12.61 -2.68 13.71
CA VAL A 171 11.50 -3.36 13.05
C VAL A 171 10.57 -3.96 14.11
N PRO A 172 9.28 -3.56 14.18
CA PRO A 172 8.32 -4.17 15.09
C PRO A 172 8.22 -5.68 14.85
N ILE A 173 8.04 -6.49 15.90
CA ILE A 173 8.00 -7.97 15.84
C ILE A 173 9.36 -8.61 15.53
N ILE A 174 10.01 -8.24 14.43
CA ILE A 174 11.29 -8.83 13.98
C ILE A 174 12.48 -8.35 14.83
N GLY A 175 12.46 -7.12 15.33
CA GLY A 175 13.46 -6.56 16.24
C GLY A 175 14.79 -6.12 15.61
N THR A 176 14.96 -6.25 14.29
CA THR A 176 16.19 -5.87 13.56
C THR A 176 16.43 -4.35 13.55
N GLY A 177 17.70 -3.94 13.49
CA GLY A 177 18.14 -2.53 13.57
C GLY A 177 18.24 -1.99 15.01
N PRO A 178 18.51 -0.68 15.22
CA PRO A 178 18.93 0.31 14.22
C PRO A 178 20.44 0.29 14.01
N GLN A 179 20.88 0.31 12.74
CA GLN A 179 22.31 0.25 12.38
C GLN A 179 23.13 1.42 12.96
N LEU A 180 22.56 2.63 13.07
CA LEU A 180 23.26 3.80 13.60
C LEU A 180 23.53 3.73 15.11
N LYS A 181 22.75 2.94 15.87
CA LYS A 181 23.02 2.73 17.30
C LYS A 181 24.17 1.76 17.53
N GLU A 182 24.38 0.81 16.63
CA GLU A 182 25.47 -0.18 16.71
C GLU A 182 26.81 0.47 16.37
N LYS A 183 26.89 1.26 15.28
CA LYS A 183 28.10 2.01 14.90
C LYS A 183 28.59 3.04 15.92
N LYS A 184 27.75 3.49 16.85
CA LYS A 184 28.16 4.41 17.94
C LYS A 184 28.68 3.68 19.18
N LYS A 185 28.54 2.35 19.24
CA LYS A 185 29.01 1.51 20.36
C LYS A 185 30.36 0.84 20.08
N GLU A 186 30.76 0.76 18.81
CA GLU A 186 32.11 0.38 18.35
C GLU A 186 33.05 1.58 18.39
#